data_AF-A0A367M0I4-F1
#
_entry.id   AF-A0A367M0I4-F1
#
_cell.length_a   1.000
_cell.length_b   1.000
_cell.length_c   1.000
_cell.angle_alpha   90.00
_cell.angle_beta   90.00
_cell.angle_gamma   90.00
#
_symmetry.space_group_name_H-M   'P 1'
#
loop_
_entity.id
_entity.type
_entity.pdbx_description
1 polymer ?
#
loop_
_entity_poly.entity_id
_entity_poly.type
_entity_poly.pdbx_seq_one_letter_code
_entity_poly.pdbx_strand_id
1 'polypeptide(L)'
;VYSPAAKLALLGLDPNWLERFNLTSVEVAEAMARAALQRSPASAALAVTGLLGSEAKDGIPPGTVCFAWAFRLPAGLALFSRRERFHGDPARMRREATRWALRRLPEFHQRALRGERA
;
A
#
# COMPACT_ATOMS: atom_id res chain seq x y z
N VAL A 1 -4.68 9.70 -11.97
CA VAL A 1 -4.13 8.59 -12.77
C VAL A 1 -4.98 7.37 -12.51
N TYR A 2 -5.85 6.94 -13.43
CA TYR A 2 -6.84 5.89 -13.11
C TYR A 2 -7.12 4.96 -14.30
N SER A 3 -6.10 4.28 -14.81
CA SER A 3 -6.32 2.98 -15.43
C SER A 3 -5.48 1.92 -14.69
N PRO A 4 -6.00 0.70 -14.49
CA PRO A 4 -5.24 -0.40 -13.90
C PRO A 4 -3.91 -0.64 -14.65
N ALA A 5 -3.94 -0.57 -15.98
CA ALA A 5 -2.78 -0.72 -16.85
C ALA A 5 -1.69 0.34 -16.59
N ALA A 6 -2.08 1.62 -16.45
CA ALA A 6 -1.11 2.68 -16.12
C ALA A 6 -0.48 2.45 -14.73
N LYS A 7 -1.25 1.93 -13.78
CA LYS A 7 -0.75 1.58 -12.45
C LYS A 7 0.28 0.46 -12.54
N LEU A 8 0.01 -0.61 -13.28
CA LEU A 8 0.98 -1.71 -13.46
C LEU A 8 2.26 -1.26 -14.14
N ALA A 9 2.15 -0.48 -15.23
CA ALA A 9 3.30 0.03 -15.96
C ALA A 9 4.20 0.91 -15.08
N LEU A 10 3.62 1.82 -14.31
CA LEU A 10 4.37 2.68 -13.38
C LEU A 10 5.10 1.88 -12.30
N LEU A 11 4.52 0.77 -11.90
CA LEU A 11 5.06 -0.11 -10.87
C LEU A 11 6.03 -1.16 -11.41
N GLY A 12 6.13 -1.32 -12.74
CA GLY A 12 6.96 -2.34 -13.38
C GLY A 12 6.41 -3.75 -13.18
N LEU A 13 5.09 -3.89 -13.12
CA LEU A 13 4.40 -5.16 -12.84
C LEU A 13 3.87 -5.79 -14.12
N ASP A 14 3.85 -7.12 -14.13
CA ASP A 14 3.28 -7.91 -15.22
C ASP A 14 1.78 -7.58 -15.41
N PRO A 15 1.29 -7.37 -16.64
CA PRO A 15 -0.14 -7.19 -16.93
C PRO A 15 -1.05 -8.29 -16.33
N ASN A 16 -0.59 -9.54 -16.31
CA ASN A 16 -1.32 -10.70 -15.78
C ASN A 16 -1.34 -10.72 -14.24
N TRP A 17 -0.64 -9.80 -13.59
CA TRP A 17 -0.58 -9.73 -12.13
C TRP A 17 -1.94 -9.38 -11.51
N LEU A 18 -2.79 -8.63 -12.24
CA LEU A 18 -4.16 -8.33 -11.80
C LEU A 18 -5.10 -9.53 -11.86
N GLU A 19 -4.77 -10.55 -12.65
CA GLU A 19 -5.53 -11.81 -12.66
C GLU A 19 -5.30 -12.61 -11.38
N ARG A 20 -4.10 -12.46 -10.77
CA ARG A 20 -3.72 -13.13 -9.52
C ARG A 20 -4.11 -12.32 -8.28
N PHE A 21 -3.98 -11.01 -8.35
CA PHE A 21 -4.24 -10.11 -7.24
C PHE A 21 -5.14 -8.97 -7.69
N ASN A 22 -6.29 -8.81 -7.04
CA ASN A 22 -7.12 -7.65 -7.30
C ASN A 22 -6.36 -6.34 -6.93
N LEU A 23 -6.86 -5.21 -7.41
CA LEU A 23 -6.25 -3.89 -7.17
C LEU A 23 -6.22 -3.50 -5.68
N THR A 24 -6.97 -4.18 -4.82
CA THR A 24 -7.08 -3.91 -3.38
C THR A 24 -6.49 -5.07 -2.59
N SER A 25 -5.20 -5.29 -2.80
CA SER A 25 -4.42 -6.37 -2.19
C SER A 25 -3.15 -5.84 -1.52
N VAL A 26 -2.59 -6.65 -0.62
CA VAL A 26 -1.36 -6.32 0.10
C VAL A 26 -0.18 -6.35 -0.87
N GLU A 27 -0.18 -7.31 -1.78
CA GLU A 27 0.81 -7.52 -2.83
C GLU A 27 0.92 -6.29 -3.72
N VAL A 28 -0.21 -5.71 -4.14
CA VAL A 28 -0.22 -4.45 -4.90
C VAL A 28 0.33 -3.29 -4.08
N ALA A 29 -0.04 -3.18 -2.79
CA ALA A 29 0.49 -2.13 -1.92
C ALA A 29 2.01 -2.26 -1.74
N GLU A 30 2.52 -3.48 -1.56
CA GLU A 30 3.95 -3.76 -1.43
C GLU A 30 4.74 -3.40 -2.67
N ALA A 31 4.28 -3.80 -3.86
CA ALA A 31 4.93 -3.40 -5.10
C ALA A 31 4.89 -1.89 -5.30
N MET A 32 3.79 -1.23 -4.94
CA MET A 32 3.70 0.23 -4.94
C MET A 32 4.77 0.87 -4.07
N ALA A 33 4.93 0.41 -2.83
CA ALA A 33 5.92 0.95 -1.91
C ALA A 33 7.36 0.69 -2.41
N ARG A 34 7.64 -0.53 -2.89
CA ARG A 34 8.95 -0.90 -3.45
C ARG A 34 9.29 -0.05 -4.67
N ALA A 35 8.39 0.04 -5.64
CA ALA A 35 8.63 0.79 -6.88
C ALA A 35 8.82 2.29 -6.60
N ALA A 36 8.00 2.86 -5.71
CA ALA A 36 8.14 4.26 -5.29
C ALA A 36 9.51 4.53 -4.64
N LEU A 37 9.98 3.62 -3.77
CA LEU A 37 11.27 3.77 -3.13
C LEU A 37 12.44 3.56 -4.11
N GLN A 38 12.32 2.64 -5.06
CA GLN A 38 13.34 2.39 -6.09
C GLN A 38 13.49 3.55 -7.08
N ARG A 39 12.38 4.24 -7.40
CA ARG A 39 12.31 5.31 -8.40
C ARG A 39 12.45 6.71 -7.81
N SER A 40 12.80 6.83 -6.53
CA SER A 40 12.99 8.11 -5.86
C SER A 40 14.24 8.10 -4.96
N PRO A 41 14.82 9.28 -4.65
CA PRO A 41 15.91 9.37 -3.68
C PRO A 41 15.44 9.24 -2.22
N ALA A 42 14.17 8.91 -1.98
CA ALA A 42 13.61 8.82 -0.64
C ALA A 42 14.20 7.63 0.15
N SER A 43 14.22 7.77 1.47
CA SER A 43 14.59 6.70 2.41
C SER A 43 13.38 5.89 2.89
N ALA A 44 12.17 6.40 2.68
CA ALA A 44 10.92 5.73 3.03
C ALA A 44 9.85 5.94 1.95
N ALA A 45 8.99 4.95 1.78
CA ALA A 45 7.81 5.03 0.92
C ALA A 45 6.60 4.42 1.61
N LEU A 46 5.45 5.06 1.47
CA LEU A 46 4.15 4.58 1.92
C LEU A 46 3.24 4.43 0.70
N ALA A 47 2.64 3.26 0.55
CA ALA A 47 1.67 2.98 -0.50
C ALA A 47 0.31 2.61 0.08
N VAL A 48 -0.74 3.02 -0.62
CA VAL A 48 -2.13 2.78 -0.23
C VAL A 48 -2.93 2.37 -1.45
N THR A 49 -3.70 1.30 -1.34
CA THR A 49 -4.67 0.87 -2.36
C THR A 49 -5.93 0.35 -1.69
N GLY A 50 -7.11 0.78 -2.13
CA GLY A 50 -8.34 0.49 -1.40
C GLY A 50 -9.61 0.75 -2.18
N LEU A 51 -10.70 0.14 -1.71
CA LEU A 51 -12.05 0.29 -2.24
C LEU A 51 -12.87 1.13 -1.25
N LEU A 52 -13.05 2.42 -1.56
CA LEU A 52 -13.75 3.38 -0.69
C LEU A 52 -15.19 3.68 -1.16
N GLY A 53 -15.72 2.92 -2.12
CA GLY A 53 -17.10 3.08 -2.61
C GLY A 53 -18.12 2.49 -1.65
N SER A 54 -19.40 2.54 -2.01
CA SER A 54 -20.50 1.91 -1.27
C SER A 54 -20.72 0.45 -1.64
N GLU A 55 -20.20 0.00 -2.78
CA GLU A 55 -20.43 -1.34 -3.32
C GLU A 55 -19.20 -2.22 -3.20
N ALA A 56 -19.43 -3.50 -2.93
CA ALA A 56 -18.39 -4.50 -2.98
C ALA A 56 -17.93 -4.71 -4.43
N LYS A 57 -16.64 -4.98 -4.62
CA LYS A 57 -16.07 -5.27 -5.93
C LYS A 57 -15.16 -6.48 -5.84
N ASP A 58 -15.32 -7.46 -6.72
CA ASP A 58 -14.53 -8.69 -6.76
C ASP A 58 -14.49 -9.42 -5.40
N GLY A 59 -15.63 -9.42 -4.68
CA GLY A 59 -15.76 -10.01 -3.33
C GLY A 59 -15.11 -9.19 -2.20
N ILE A 60 -14.56 -8.01 -2.50
CA ILE A 60 -13.91 -7.14 -1.53
C ILE A 60 -14.95 -6.21 -0.89
N PRO A 61 -15.09 -6.21 0.44
CA PRO A 61 -16.00 -5.30 1.11
C PRO A 61 -15.60 -3.83 0.94
N PRO A 62 -16.57 -2.91 0.84
CA PRO A 62 -16.36 -1.48 1.00
C PRO A 62 -15.54 -1.13 2.23
N GLY A 63 -14.65 -0.17 2.08
CA GLY A 63 -13.76 0.31 3.13
C GLY A 63 -12.48 -0.50 3.28
N THR A 64 -12.29 -1.58 2.53
CA THR A 64 -11.04 -2.36 2.57
C THR A 64 -9.89 -1.55 1.96
N VAL A 65 -8.82 -1.38 2.73
CA VAL A 65 -7.62 -0.67 2.31
C VAL A 65 -6.39 -1.49 2.69
N CYS A 66 -5.50 -1.68 1.73
CA CYS A 66 -4.19 -2.29 1.91
C CYS A 66 -3.10 -1.22 1.90
N PHE A 67 -2.14 -1.39 2.79
CA PHE A 67 -1.05 -0.46 3.05
C PHE A 67 0.28 -1.18 2.98
N ALA A 68 1.32 -0.47 2.54
CA ALA A 68 2.69 -0.92 2.71
C ALA A 68 3.63 0.23 3.04
N TRP A 69 4.63 -0.04 3.88
CA TRP A 69 5.70 0.87 4.26
C TRP A 69 7.03 0.23 3.90
N ALA A 70 7.81 0.89 3.06
CA ALA A 70 9.14 0.45 2.65
C ALA A 70 10.19 1.41 3.20
N PHE A 71 11.29 0.89 3.71
CA PHE A 71 12.41 1.66 4.25
C PHE A 71 13.73 1.20 3.64
N ARG A 72 14.53 2.16 3.20
CA ARG A 72 15.90 1.96 2.72
C ARG A 72 16.84 2.11 3.91
N LEU A 73 17.45 1.00 4.32
CA LEU A 73 18.42 0.97 5.41
C LEU A 73 19.77 0.44 4.91
N PRO A 74 20.87 0.67 5.64
CA PRO A 74 22.18 0.10 5.30
C PRO A 74 22.15 -1.43 5.17
N ALA A 75 21.33 -2.11 5.98
CA ALA A 75 21.16 -3.57 5.95
C ALA A 75 20.27 -4.06 4.78
N GLY A 76 19.73 -3.16 3.97
CA GLY A 76 18.85 -3.45 2.84
C GLY A 76 17.44 -2.88 3.01
N LEU A 77 16.50 -3.44 2.24
CA LEU A 77 15.10 -3.04 2.24
C LEU A 77 14.34 -3.70 3.40
N ALA A 78 13.65 -2.91 4.20
CA ALA A 78 12.60 -3.39 5.11
C ALA A 78 11.23 -3.04 4.53
N LEU A 79 10.28 -3.98 4.61
CA LEU A 79 8.94 -3.81 4.08
C LEU A 79 7.91 -4.32 5.09
N PHE A 80 6.87 -3.54 5.32
CA PHE A 80 5.75 -3.94 6.17
C PHE A 80 4.46 -3.70 5.43
N SER A 81 3.45 -4.52 5.70
CA SER A 81 2.15 -4.37 5.08
C SER A 81 1.01 -4.70 6.01
N ARG A 82 -0.14 -4.06 5.82
CA ARG A 82 -1.36 -4.33 6.59
C ARG A 82 -2.59 -4.15 5.71
N ARG A 83 -3.66 -4.85 6.08
CA ARG A 83 -5.00 -4.72 5.49
C ARG A 83 -5.95 -4.32 6.60
N GLU A 84 -6.66 -3.22 6.40
CA GLU A 84 -7.62 -2.70 7.36
C GLU A 84 -8.94 -2.41 6.67
N ARG A 85 -10.00 -2.28 7.45
CA ARG A 85 -11.33 -1.88 6.98
C ARG A 85 -11.79 -0.63 7.71
N PHE A 86 -12.15 0.38 6.93
CA PHE A 86 -12.68 1.65 7.42
C PHE A 86 -14.17 1.77 7.15
N HIS A 87 -14.86 2.57 7.94
CA HIS A 87 -16.31 2.70 7.89
C HIS A 87 -16.74 4.18 7.81
N GLY A 88 -17.95 4.42 7.31
CA GLY A 88 -18.51 5.75 7.08
C GLY A 88 -18.56 6.12 5.61
N ASP A 89 -18.72 7.40 5.30
CA ASP A 89 -18.72 7.86 3.92
C ASP A 89 -17.30 7.79 3.28
N PRO A 90 -17.20 7.82 1.94
CA PRO A 90 -15.91 7.73 1.24
C PRO A 90 -14.88 8.78 1.66
N ALA A 91 -15.32 9.99 2.04
CA ALA A 91 -14.41 11.05 2.47
C ALA A 91 -13.86 10.77 3.87
N ARG A 92 -14.70 10.27 4.79
CA ARG A 92 -14.30 9.81 6.11
C ARG A 92 -13.35 8.63 6.03
N MET A 93 -13.69 7.60 5.25
CA MET A 93 -12.82 6.43 5.07
C MET A 93 -11.44 6.85 4.56
N ARG A 94 -11.37 7.77 3.58
CA ARG A 94 -10.10 8.29 3.05
C ARG A 94 -9.29 9.02 4.13
N ARG A 95 -9.92 9.91 4.91
CA ARG A 95 -9.23 10.63 5.99
C ARG A 95 -8.71 9.68 7.07
N GLU A 96 -9.52 8.72 7.48
CA GLU A 96 -9.14 7.75 8.51
C GLU A 96 -8.01 6.84 8.02
N ALA A 97 -8.12 6.30 6.80
CA ALA A 97 -7.06 5.50 6.16
C ALA A 97 -5.74 6.26 6.07
N THR A 98 -5.75 7.51 5.59
CA THR A 98 -4.54 8.34 5.50
C THR A 98 -3.93 8.60 6.87
N ARG A 99 -4.75 8.99 7.86
CA ARG A 99 -4.26 9.23 9.24
C ARG A 99 -3.67 7.98 9.86
N TRP A 100 -4.35 6.84 9.69
CA TRP A 100 -3.90 5.55 10.19
C TRP A 100 -2.55 5.17 9.57
N ALA A 101 -2.42 5.31 8.25
CA ALA A 101 -1.20 4.99 7.53
C ALA A 101 0.02 5.82 7.98
N LEU A 102 -0.18 7.14 8.13
CA LEU A 102 0.88 8.06 8.57
C LEU A 102 1.30 7.82 10.03
N ARG A 103 0.34 7.53 10.93
CA ARG A 103 0.63 7.27 12.35
C ARG A 103 1.49 6.03 12.57
N ARG A 104 1.43 5.03 11.68
CA ARG A 104 2.23 3.81 11.78
C ARG A 104 3.64 3.93 11.22
N LEU A 105 3.94 5.01 10.49
CA LEU A 105 5.25 5.17 9.86
C LEU A 105 6.41 5.19 10.87
N PRO A 106 6.35 5.92 12.00
CA PRO A 106 7.42 5.89 13.00
C PRO A 106 7.59 4.50 13.64
N GLU A 107 6.49 3.81 13.93
CA GLU A 107 6.51 2.47 14.52
C GLU A 107 7.22 1.48 13.59
N PHE A 108 6.81 1.40 12.33
CA PHE A 108 7.45 0.49 11.37
C PHE A 108 8.89 0.90 11.06
N HIS A 109 9.22 2.19 11.08
CA HIS A 109 10.61 2.63 10.94
C HIS A 109 11.48 2.14 12.12
N GLN A 110 10.99 2.21 13.36
CA GLN A 110 11.70 1.70 14.53
C GLN A 110 11.88 0.17 14.47
N ARG A 111 10.85 -0.56 14.04
CA ARG A 111 10.94 -2.01 13.78
C ARG A 111 12.00 -2.32 12.72
N ALA A 112 12.02 -1.54 11.62
CA ALA A 112 13.00 -1.67 10.56
C ALA A 112 14.44 -1.47 11.07
N LEU A 113 14.68 -0.45 11.91
CA LEU A 113 15.98 -0.17 12.52
C LEU A 113 16.47 -1.30 13.44
N ARG A 114 15.54 -2.07 14.03
CA ARG A 114 15.85 -3.29 14.80
C ARG A 114 16.09 -4.54 13.93
N GLY A 115 16.04 -4.40 12.60
CA GLY A 115 16.26 -5.48 11.66
C GLY A 115 15.01 -6.26 11.25
N GLU A 116 13.82 -5.86 11.72
CA GLU A 116 12.55 -6.50 11.33
C GLU A 116 12.19 -6.15 9.86
N ARG A 117 11.54 -7.07 9.15
CA ARG A 117 11.18 -6.91 7.73
C ARG A 117 9.77 -7.40 7.35
N ALA A 118 8.88 -7.64 8.32
CA ALA A 118 7.47 -8.01 8.12
C ALA A 118 6.60 -7.72 9.37
#